data_AF-A0A354UDE8-F1
#
_entry.id   AF-A0A354UDE8-F1
#
_cell.length_a   1.000
_cell.length_b   1.000
_cell.length_c   1.000
_cell.angle_alpha   90.00
_cell.angle_beta   90.00
_cell.angle_gamma   90.00
#
_symmetry.space_group_name_H-M   'P 1'
#
loop_
_entity.id
_entity.type
_entity.pdbx_description
1 polymer ?
#
loop_
_entity_poly.entity_id
_entity_poly.type
_entity_poly.pdbx_seq_one_letter_code
_entity_poly.pdbx_strand_id
1 'polypeptide(L)'
;MDKKELLIAIYRYLYENTCYDYPITYTSLSEKINEIYCCSTTRKSVASCVDTLNDCGIEVLTRPNKGVYLASRPLESGEIKFLIDCILSFNYIDKSYSEELIKKLCHLGGKPFNEKNKLCFKVNNLSRGNNKDLFYNVEILDEAIENDKKVTFTYNKYKQDKKLHKTNEHIISPFFTFLVNQCYYLMGASNVFNDVGFFRIDKITNVKILDERRENLKDFKGYANGLDLDKLFHSYPYMFAGNLEMIEFL
;
A
#
# COMPACT_ATOMS: atom_id res chain seq x y z
N MET A 1 37.28 7.46 -0.13
CA MET A 1 36.12 6.59 -0.34
C MET A 1 36.64 5.23 -0.76
N ASP A 2 36.31 4.19 -0.02
CA ASP A 2 36.71 2.82 -0.36
C ASP A 2 35.85 2.26 -1.51
N LYS A 3 36.16 1.03 -1.98
CA LYS A 3 35.43 0.41 -3.10
C LYS A 3 33.96 0.12 -2.77
N LYS A 4 33.63 -0.20 -1.50
CA LYS A 4 32.26 -0.54 -1.09
C LYS A 4 31.41 0.72 -1.00
N GLU A 5 31.95 1.78 -0.42
CA GLU A 5 31.32 3.10 -0.37
C GLU A 5 31.05 3.63 -1.78
N LEU A 6 32.02 3.48 -2.70
CA LEU A 6 31.86 3.87 -4.11
C LEU A 6 30.72 3.11 -4.81
N LEU A 7 30.64 1.80 -4.59
CA LEU A 7 29.58 0.97 -5.16
C LEU A 7 28.19 1.44 -4.73
N ILE A 8 28.01 1.71 -3.43
CA ILE A 8 26.75 2.22 -2.87
C ILE A 8 26.43 3.62 -3.39
N ALA A 9 27.43 4.50 -3.46
CA ALA A 9 27.27 5.86 -3.98
C ALA A 9 26.81 5.86 -5.46
N ILE A 10 27.44 5.03 -6.31
CA ILE A 10 27.04 4.87 -7.71
C ILE A 10 25.62 4.32 -7.81
N TYR A 11 25.29 3.26 -7.08
CA TYR A 11 23.95 2.69 -7.08
C TYR A 11 22.90 3.72 -6.70
N ARG A 12 23.08 4.44 -5.59
CA ARG A 12 22.15 5.49 -5.13
C ARG A 12 21.99 6.59 -6.17
N TYR A 13 23.07 7.02 -6.81
CA TYR A 13 23.00 8.04 -7.84
C TYR A 13 22.21 7.56 -9.05
N LEU A 14 22.52 6.36 -9.57
CA LEU A 14 21.83 5.76 -10.72
C LEU A 14 20.34 5.57 -10.41
N TYR A 15 20.01 5.07 -9.22
CA TYR A 15 18.64 4.89 -8.75
C TYR A 15 17.88 6.22 -8.66
N GLU A 16 18.49 7.30 -8.19
CA GLU A 16 17.75 8.57 -8.05
C GLU A 16 17.62 9.32 -9.38
N ASN A 17 18.62 9.23 -10.27
CA ASN A 17 18.76 10.18 -11.37
C ASN A 17 18.62 9.60 -12.77
N THR A 18 18.63 8.27 -12.94
CA THR A 18 18.71 7.66 -14.28
C THR A 18 17.53 6.76 -14.60
N CYS A 19 17.18 6.73 -15.88
CA CYS A 19 16.36 5.69 -16.50
C CYS A 19 16.67 5.66 -18.01
N TYR A 20 15.95 4.86 -18.79
CA TYR A 20 16.16 4.74 -20.24
C TYR A 20 16.21 6.10 -20.99
N ASP A 21 15.34 7.02 -20.59
CA ASP A 21 15.24 8.37 -21.18
C ASP A 21 16.33 9.33 -20.69
N TYR A 22 16.86 9.09 -19.49
CA TYR A 22 17.85 9.95 -18.82
C TYR A 22 19.11 9.15 -18.43
N PRO A 23 19.90 8.66 -19.42
CA PRO A 23 21.18 8.01 -19.16
C PRO A 23 22.26 9.03 -18.75
N ILE A 24 23.31 8.54 -18.10
CA ILE A 24 24.49 9.33 -17.71
C ILE A 24 25.78 8.70 -18.20
N THR A 25 26.70 9.50 -18.74
CA THR A 25 28.02 8.98 -19.15
C THR A 25 28.87 8.59 -17.93
N TYR A 26 29.79 7.64 -18.09
CA TYR A 26 30.72 7.28 -17.01
C TYR A 26 31.57 8.47 -16.51
N THR A 27 31.92 9.39 -17.40
CA THR A 27 32.68 10.61 -17.04
C THR A 27 31.83 11.52 -16.17
N SER A 28 30.61 11.86 -16.62
CA SER A 28 29.68 12.70 -15.85
C SER A 28 29.26 12.06 -14.53
N LEU A 29 29.12 10.73 -14.50
CA LEU A 29 28.84 9.98 -13.28
C LEU A 29 29.99 10.11 -12.29
N SER A 30 31.24 9.95 -12.74
CA SER A 30 32.43 10.14 -11.89
C SER A 30 32.49 11.56 -11.33
N GLU A 31 32.26 12.58 -12.16
CA GLU A 31 32.21 13.99 -11.73
C GLU A 31 31.12 14.22 -10.68
N LYS A 32 29.92 13.67 -10.89
CA LYS A 32 28.80 13.80 -9.94
C LYS A 32 29.07 13.12 -8.62
N ILE A 33 29.68 11.94 -8.63
CA ILE A 33 30.09 11.25 -7.39
C ILE A 33 31.17 12.06 -6.66
N ASN A 34 32.15 12.60 -7.39
CA ASN A 34 33.22 13.42 -6.80
C ASN A 34 32.66 14.71 -6.16
N GLU A 35 31.69 15.34 -6.82
CA GLU A 35 30.99 16.55 -6.34
C GLU A 35 30.17 16.25 -5.07
N ILE A 36 29.35 15.19 -5.09
CA ILE A 36 28.42 14.88 -3.99
C ILE A 36 29.16 14.37 -2.74
N TYR A 37 30.21 13.57 -2.93
CA TYR A 37 30.90 12.87 -1.84
C TYR A 37 32.30 13.42 -1.54
N CYS A 38 32.69 14.55 -2.14
CA CYS A 38 33.99 15.19 -1.97
C CYS A 38 35.17 14.20 -2.13
N CYS A 39 35.18 13.44 -3.21
CA CYS A 39 36.15 12.35 -3.43
C CYS A 39 36.82 12.41 -4.81
N SER A 40 37.83 11.55 -5.02
CA SER A 40 38.64 11.49 -6.26
C SER A 40 38.47 10.14 -6.98
N THR A 41 37.29 9.92 -7.53
CA THR A 41 36.98 8.75 -8.36
C THR A 41 37.37 8.98 -9.81
N THR A 42 37.64 7.89 -10.52
CA THR A 42 37.95 7.90 -11.96
C THR A 42 36.88 7.19 -12.76
N ARG A 43 36.78 7.51 -14.06
CA ARG A 43 35.93 6.79 -15.01
C ARG A 43 36.12 5.25 -14.96
N LYS A 44 37.37 4.79 -14.82
CA LYS A 44 37.68 3.35 -14.73
C LYS A 44 37.13 2.72 -13.45
N SER A 45 37.23 3.42 -12.33
CA SER A 45 36.67 2.98 -11.04
C SER A 45 35.14 2.86 -11.13
N VAL A 46 34.48 3.84 -11.74
CA VAL A 46 33.02 3.80 -11.95
C VAL A 46 32.62 2.63 -12.86
N ALA A 47 33.33 2.40 -13.97
CA ALA A 47 33.07 1.27 -14.86
C ALA A 47 33.16 -0.07 -14.11
N SER A 48 34.24 -0.28 -13.35
CA SER A 48 34.41 -1.49 -12.54
C SER A 48 33.31 -1.68 -11.49
N CYS A 49 32.80 -0.59 -10.89
CA CYS A 49 31.67 -0.65 -9.97
C CYS A 49 30.37 -0.99 -10.68
N VAL A 50 30.12 -0.45 -11.88
CA VAL A 50 28.95 -0.81 -12.70
C VAL A 50 28.97 -2.29 -13.06
N ASP A 51 30.13 -2.83 -13.43
CA ASP A 51 30.27 -4.28 -13.67
C ASP A 51 29.93 -5.07 -12.40
N THR A 52 30.43 -4.63 -11.24
CA THR A 52 30.12 -5.26 -9.94
C THR A 52 28.62 -5.19 -9.60
N LEU A 53 27.92 -4.09 -9.94
CA LEU A 53 26.48 -3.99 -9.74
C LEU A 53 25.72 -5.00 -10.59
N ASN A 54 26.11 -5.15 -11.87
CA ASN A 54 25.54 -6.15 -12.76
C ASN A 54 25.78 -7.57 -12.26
N ASP A 55 26.99 -7.88 -11.76
CA ASP A 55 27.31 -9.18 -11.16
C ASP A 55 26.45 -9.48 -9.91
N CYS A 56 25.96 -8.45 -9.21
CA CYS A 56 25.03 -8.56 -8.09
C CYS A 56 23.54 -8.60 -8.51
N GLY A 57 23.22 -8.65 -9.81
CA GLY A 57 21.85 -8.67 -10.31
C GLY A 57 21.17 -7.31 -10.37
N ILE A 58 21.91 -6.21 -10.20
CA ILE A 58 21.41 -4.85 -10.41
C ILE A 58 21.68 -4.47 -11.86
N GLU A 59 20.66 -4.58 -12.71
CA GLU A 59 20.80 -4.35 -14.15
C GLU A 59 21.07 -2.87 -14.48
N VAL A 60 22.32 -2.58 -14.81
CA VAL A 60 22.76 -1.27 -15.33
C VAL A 60 23.13 -1.44 -16.80
N LEU A 61 22.26 -0.94 -17.67
CA LEU A 61 22.43 -1.06 -19.12
C LEU A 61 23.12 0.16 -19.72
N THR A 62 23.83 -0.07 -20.81
CA THR A 62 24.50 0.99 -21.59
C THR A 62 23.69 1.35 -22.81
N ARG A 63 23.40 2.64 -22.99
CA ARG A 63 22.84 3.21 -24.20
C ARG A 63 23.97 3.78 -25.07
N PRO A 64 24.11 3.32 -26.33
CA PRO A 64 25.17 3.77 -27.23
C PRO A 64 25.25 5.30 -27.30
N ASN A 65 26.46 5.84 -27.11
CA ASN A 65 26.77 7.29 -27.13
C ASN A 65 26.02 8.17 -26.11
N LYS A 66 25.24 7.58 -25.19
CA LYS A 66 24.52 8.34 -24.15
C LYS A 66 24.93 7.99 -22.72
N GLY A 67 25.48 6.80 -22.49
CA GLY A 67 26.00 6.37 -21.19
C GLY A 67 25.21 5.23 -20.59
N VAL A 68 25.17 5.15 -19.26
CA VAL A 68 24.53 4.08 -18.49
C VAL A 68 23.27 4.56 -17.79
N TYR A 69 22.38 3.62 -17.48
CA TYR A 69 21.18 3.88 -16.69
C TYR A 69 20.76 2.61 -15.94
N LEU A 70 20.04 2.79 -14.83
CA LEU A 70 19.41 1.69 -14.13
C LEU A 70 18.20 1.20 -14.96
N ALA A 71 18.23 -0.07 -15.38
CA ALA A 71 17.26 -0.63 -16.31
C ALA A 71 16.02 -1.20 -15.62
N SER A 72 16.20 -1.76 -14.43
CA SER A 72 15.13 -2.38 -13.65
C SER A 72 14.98 -1.69 -12.30
N ARG A 73 13.73 -1.51 -11.88
CA ARG A 73 13.34 -0.99 -10.56
C ARG A 73 12.33 -1.93 -9.93
N PRO A 74 12.18 -1.89 -8.59
CA PRO A 74 11.12 -2.64 -7.92
C PRO A 74 9.71 -2.29 -8.41
N LEU A 75 9.51 -1.03 -8.84
CA LEU A 75 8.27 -0.57 -9.47
C LEU A 75 8.60 0.32 -10.66
N GLU A 76 7.95 0.05 -11.78
CA GLU A 76 8.03 0.85 -12.99
C GLU A 76 7.22 2.14 -12.85
N SER A 77 7.54 3.14 -13.68
CA SER A 77 6.86 4.45 -13.62
C SER A 77 5.34 4.35 -13.80
N GLY A 78 4.86 3.39 -14.61
CA GLY A 78 3.43 3.15 -14.79
C GLY A 78 2.75 2.57 -13.54
N GLU A 79 3.43 1.66 -12.84
CA GLU A 79 2.93 1.02 -11.62
C GLU A 79 2.89 2.02 -10.46
N ILE A 80 3.92 2.84 -10.32
CA ILE A 80 3.95 3.93 -9.33
C ILE A 80 2.80 4.90 -9.58
N LYS A 81 2.58 5.29 -10.84
CA LYS A 81 1.48 6.17 -11.22
C LYS A 81 0.13 5.55 -10.88
N PHE A 82 -0.07 4.28 -11.22
CA PHE A 82 -1.28 3.53 -10.89
C PHE A 82 -1.54 3.50 -9.38
N LEU A 83 -0.54 3.17 -8.57
CA LEU A 83 -0.67 3.14 -7.11
C LEU A 83 -0.99 4.52 -6.52
N ILE A 84 -0.38 5.59 -7.05
CA ILE A 84 -0.72 6.97 -6.66
C ILE A 84 -2.18 7.28 -7.01
N ASP A 85 -2.63 6.92 -8.21
CA ASP A 85 -4.01 7.15 -8.65
C ASP A 85 -5.01 6.36 -7.79
N CYS A 86 -4.68 5.11 -7.41
CA CYS A 86 -5.44 4.35 -6.43
C CYS A 86 -5.52 5.09 -5.10
N ILE A 87 -4.40 5.50 -4.50
CA ILE A 87 -4.39 6.23 -3.21
C ILE A 87 -5.23 7.50 -3.30
N LEU A 88 -5.14 8.23 -4.41
CA LEU A 88 -5.91 9.46 -4.63
C LEU A 88 -7.42 9.19 -4.77
N SER A 89 -7.84 8.00 -5.20
CA SER A 89 -9.26 7.65 -5.29
C SER A 89 -9.88 7.30 -3.93
N PHE A 90 -9.08 6.88 -2.94
CA PHE A 90 -9.59 6.51 -1.61
C PHE A 90 -10.10 7.72 -0.82
N ASN A 91 -11.38 7.69 -0.46
CA ASN A 91 -12.02 8.76 0.31
C ASN A 91 -11.80 8.67 1.83
N TYR A 92 -11.41 7.52 2.37
CA TYR A 92 -11.45 7.25 3.81
C TYR A 92 -10.10 7.30 4.53
N ILE A 93 -9.01 7.42 3.78
CA ILE A 93 -7.65 7.51 4.34
C ILE A 93 -7.37 8.96 4.77
N ASP A 94 -6.69 9.13 5.90
CA ASP A 94 -6.23 10.43 6.37
C ASP A 94 -5.38 11.16 5.31
N LYS A 95 -5.55 12.47 5.23
CA LYS A 95 -4.83 13.31 4.26
C LYS A 95 -3.32 13.23 4.43
N SER A 96 -2.83 13.36 5.67
CA SER A 96 -1.41 13.34 5.97
C SER A 96 -0.79 11.99 5.63
N TYR A 97 -1.51 10.91 5.92
CA TYR A 97 -1.08 9.55 5.60
C TYR A 97 -1.00 9.31 4.09
N SER A 98 -2.03 9.74 3.35
CA SER A 98 -2.05 9.64 1.88
C SER A 98 -0.90 10.44 1.24
N GLU A 99 -0.61 11.63 1.76
CA GLU A 99 0.54 12.43 1.31
C GLU A 99 1.88 11.74 1.60
N GLU A 100 2.01 11.08 2.74
CA GLU A 100 3.20 10.30 3.09
C GLU A 100 3.39 9.09 2.16
N LEU A 101 2.32 8.34 1.88
CA LEU A 101 2.37 7.22 0.93
C LEU A 101 2.76 7.68 -0.48
N ILE A 102 2.13 8.76 -0.97
CA ILE A 102 2.45 9.32 -2.29
C ILE A 102 3.92 9.77 -2.32
N LYS A 103 4.45 10.39 -1.25
CA LYS A 103 5.87 10.76 -1.16
C LYS A 103 6.78 9.53 -1.23
N LYS A 104 6.45 8.45 -0.52
CA LYS A 104 7.22 7.18 -0.58
C LYS A 104 7.23 6.60 -2.00
N LEU A 105 6.09 6.56 -2.68
CA LEU A 105 5.99 6.11 -4.07
C LEU A 105 6.77 6.99 -5.04
N CYS A 106 6.69 8.31 -4.90
CA CYS A 106 7.47 9.26 -5.70
C CYS A 106 8.99 9.08 -5.53
N HIS A 107 9.45 8.69 -4.32
CA HIS A 107 10.85 8.39 -4.08
C HIS A 107 11.29 7.10 -4.80
N LEU A 108 10.43 6.06 -4.84
CA LEU A 108 10.72 4.83 -5.57
C LEU A 108 10.92 5.09 -7.08
N GLY A 109 10.19 6.06 -7.65
CA GLY A 109 10.29 6.42 -9.07
C GLY A 109 11.51 7.28 -9.41
N GLY A 110 12.18 7.87 -8.42
CA GLY A 110 13.30 8.80 -8.60
C GLY A 110 12.93 10.08 -9.37
N LYS A 111 13.96 10.86 -9.69
CA LYS A 111 13.83 12.15 -10.37
C LYS A 111 13.14 12.07 -11.75
N PRO A 112 13.45 11.10 -12.64
CA PRO A 112 12.79 10.99 -13.94
C PRO A 112 11.26 10.85 -13.85
N PHE A 113 10.77 10.07 -12.89
CA PHE A 113 9.34 9.91 -12.65
C PHE A 113 8.70 11.23 -12.19
N ASN A 114 9.33 11.89 -11.21
CA ASN A 114 8.82 13.12 -10.60
C ASN A 114 8.77 14.29 -11.60
N GLU A 115 9.73 14.39 -12.52
CA GLU A 115 9.73 15.42 -13.57
C GLU A 115 8.59 15.24 -14.58
N LYS A 116 8.23 14.00 -14.90
CA LYS A 116 7.09 13.68 -15.79
C LYS A 116 5.74 13.83 -15.09
N ASN A 117 5.67 13.57 -13.78
CA ASN A 117 4.41 13.47 -13.02
C ASN A 117 4.18 14.64 -12.05
N LYS A 118 4.51 15.88 -12.45
CA LYS A 118 4.36 17.09 -11.63
C LYS A 118 2.93 17.36 -11.13
N LEU A 119 1.92 16.78 -11.78
CA LEU A 119 0.51 16.94 -11.40
C LEU A 119 0.11 16.11 -10.17
N CYS A 120 0.82 15.01 -9.87
CA CYS A 120 0.52 14.19 -8.69
C CYS A 120 0.64 14.98 -7.37
N PHE A 121 1.41 16.08 -7.36
CA PHE A 121 1.61 16.97 -6.22
C PHE A 121 0.50 18.02 -6.02
N LYS A 122 -0.44 18.17 -6.96
CA LYS A 122 -1.47 19.24 -6.91
C LYS A 122 -2.81 18.79 -6.35
N VAL A 123 -2.98 17.51 -6.04
CA VAL A 123 -4.26 16.94 -5.58
C VAL A 123 -4.41 17.14 -4.06
N ASN A 124 -4.45 18.40 -3.62
CA ASN A 124 -4.54 18.80 -2.21
C ASN A 124 -5.98 18.98 -1.70
N ASN A 125 -6.99 18.87 -2.57
CA ASN A 125 -8.37 19.30 -2.28
C ASN A 125 -9.41 18.17 -2.28
N LEU A 126 -9.02 16.90 -2.35
CA LEU A 126 -9.99 15.82 -2.18
C LEU A 126 -10.39 15.74 -0.71
N SER A 127 -11.70 15.70 -0.45
CA SER A 127 -12.27 15.48 0.88
C SER A 127 -11.80 14.11 1.36
N ARG A 128 -10.88 14.11 2.32
CA ARG A 128 -10.28 12.89 2.86
C ARG A 128 -10.84 12.61 4.25
N GLY A 129 -11.04 11.34 4.55
CA GLY A 129 -11.47 10.86 5.86
C GLY A 129 -10.47 11.26 6.94
N ASN A 130 -10.92 11.29 8.21
CA ASN A 130 -10.07 11.62 9.36
C ASN A 130 -9.64 10.36 10.14
N ASN A 131 -9.69 9.18 9.52
CA ASN A 131 -9.37 7.93 10.20
C ASN A 131 -7.87 7.63 10.13
N LYS A 132 -7.15 8.06 11.16
CA LYS A 132 -5.71 7.83 11.32
C LYS A 132 -5.37 6.40 11.70
N ASP A 133 -6.32 5.69 12.31
CA ASP A 133 -6.11 4.35 12.86
C ASP A 133 -6.51 3.25 11.88
N LEU A 134 -6.95 3.58 10.65
CA LEU A 134 -7.48 2.59 9.71
C LEU A 134 -6.51 1.44 9.47
N PHE A 135 -5.27 1.72 9.07
CA PHE A 135 -4.27 0.68 8.78
C PHE A 135 -3.82 -0.05 10.04
N TYR A 136 -3.66 0.67 11.14
CA TYR A 136 -3.35 0.07 12.45
C TYR A 136 -4.45 -0.91 12.91
N ASN A 137 -5.73 -0.54 12.71
CA ASN A 137 -6.85 -1.41 13.01
C ASN A 137 -6.87 -2.64 12.08
N VAL A 138 -6.53 -2.50 10.79
CA VAL A 138 -6.38 -3.64 9.88
C VAL A 138 -5.31 -4.60 10.42
N GLU A 139 -4.13 -4.09 10.77
CA GLU A 139 -3.02 -4.90 11.31
C GLU A 139 -3.41 -5.66 12.59
N ILE A 140 -4.06 -5.00 13.57
CA ILE A 140 -4.52 -5.68 14.80
C ILE A 140 -5.55 -6.77 14.50
N LEU A 141 -6.46 -6.50 13.55
CA LEU A 141 -7.51 -7.46 13.20
C LEU A 141 -6.91 -8.69 12.50
N ASP A 142 -5.94 -8.48 11.61
CA ASP A 142 -5.22 -9.56 10.94
C ASP A 142 -4.40 -10.39 11.95
N GLU A 143 -3.72 -9.73 12.90
CA GLU A 143 -3.03 -10.41 14.00
C GLU A 143 -3.98 -11.30 14.83
N ALA A 144 -5.19 -10.81 15.14
CA ALA A 144 -6.17 -11.59 15.86
C ALA A 144 -6.67 -12.80 15.06
N ILE A 145 -6.83 -12.65 13.75
CA ILE A 145 -7.24 -13.72 12.82
C ILE A 145 -6.15 -14.80 12.77
N GLU A 146 -4.89 -14.41 12.63
CA GLU A 146 -3.74 -15.32 12.59
C GLU A 146 -3.56 -16.11 13.89
N ASN A 147 -3.83 -15.46 15.03
CA ASN A 147 -3.69 -16.06 16.37
C ASN A 147 -4.97 -16.76 16.88
N ASP A 148 -6.00 -16.92 16.06
CA ASP A 148 -7.30 -17.51 16.41
C ASP A 148 -7.97 -16.87 17.65
N LYS A 149 -7.85 -15.54 17.79
CA LYS A 149 -8.37 -14.78 18.94
C LYS A 149 -9.62 -13.98 18.59
N LYS A 150 -10.48 -13.77 19.58
CA LYS A 150 -11.57 -12.79 19.50
C LYS A 150 -11.04 -11.37 19.57
N VAL A 151 -11.83 -10.43 19.08
CA VAL A 151 -11.54 -9.00 19.21
C VAL A 151 -12.72 -8.27 19.82
N THR A 152 -12.43 -7.19 20.54
CA THR A 152 -13.42 -6.18 20.91
C THR A 152 -13.12 -4.86 20.23
N PHE A 153 -14.17 -4.14 19.84
CA PHE A 153 -14.05 -2.79 19.31
C PHE A 153 -15.34 -1.98 19.48
N THR A 154 -15.22 -0.66 19.34
CA THR A 154 -16.36 0.25 19.20
C THR A 154 -16.73 0.39 17.72
N TYR A 155 -18.00 0.12 17.37
CA TYR A 155 -18.48 0.35 16.00
C TYR A 155 -19.21 1.70 15.92
N ASN A 156 -18.56 2.72 15.35
CA ASN A 156 -19.11 4.07 15.35
C ASN A 156 -20.15 4.28 14.25
N LYS A 157 -21.10 5.18 14.48
CA LYS A 157 -22.10 5.58 13.47
C LYS A 157 -21.94 7.06 13.13
N TYR A 158 -22.11 7.37 11.85
CA TYR A 158 -22.24 8.77 11.42
C TYR A 158 -23.57 9.32 11.90
N LYS A 159 -23.55 10.52 12.50
CA LYS A 159 -24.77 11.29 12.79
C LYS A 159 -24.92 12.45 11.81
N GLN A 160 -25.94 13.28 12.01
CA GLN A 160 -26.26 14.43 11.15
C GLN A 160 -25.09 15.42 10.98
N ASP A 161 -24.17 15.46 11.94
CA ASP A 161 -22.94 16.27 11.91
C ASP A 161 -21.83 15.70 11.01
N LYS A 162 -22.08 14.56 10.34
CA LYS A 162 -21.12 13.82 9.51
C LYS A 162 -19.85 13.39 10.28
N LYS A 163 -19.91 13.32 11.61
CA LYS A 163 -18.84 12.79 12.44
C LYS A 163 -19.20 11.40 12.96
N LEU A 164 -18.18 10.62 13.30
CA LEU A 164 -18.35 9.31 13.95
C LEU A 164 -18.66 9.53 15.43
N HIS A 165 -19.76 8.95 15.89
CA HIS A 165 -20.14 8.93 17.30
C HIS A 165 -19.95 7.53 17.86
N LYS A 166 -19.36 7.46 19.06
CA LYS A 166 -19.23 6.22 19.84
C LYS A 166 -20.60 5.58 20.01
N THR A 167 -20.70 4.31 19.64
CA THR A 167 -21.89 3.49 19.94
C THR A 167 -21.51 2.38 20.91
N ASN A 168 -22.03 1.18 20.69
CA ASN A 168 -21.80 0.03 21.54
C ASN A 168 -20.44 -0.60 21.22
N GLU A 169 -19.92 -1.28 22.23
CA GLU A 169 -18.78 -2.17 22.07
C GLU A 169 -19.27 -3.52 21.56
N HIS A 170 -18.50 -4.10 20.65
CA HIS A 170 -18.80 -5.36 19.98
C HIS A 170 -17.65 -6.32 20.25
N ILE A 171 -17.98 -7.51 20.75
CA ILE A 171 -17.06 -8.64 20.79
C ILE A 171 -17.43 -9.54 19.62
N ILE A 172 -16.44 -9.85 18.79
CA ILE A 172 -16.64 -10.69 17.61
C ILE A 172 -15.51 -11.71 17.46
N SER A 173 -15.82 -12.78 16.73
CA SER A 173 -14.84 -13.68 16.15
C SER A 173 -14.48 -13.20 14.74
N PRO A 174 -13.28 -12.63 14.53
CA PRO A 174 -12.87 -12.14 13.24
C PRO A 174 -12.47 -13.32 12.33
N PHE A 175 -12.84 -13.26 11.05
CA PHE A 175 -12.55 -14.33 10.08
C PHE A 175 -11.59 -13.88 8.99
N PHE A 176 -11.87 -12.75 8.35
CA PHE A 176 -11.05 -12.21 7.27
C PHE A 176 -11.27 -10.70 7.12
N THR A 177 -10.21 -9.96 6.82
CA THR A 177 -10.30 -8.57 6.38
C THR A 177 -10.17 -8.50 4.87
N PHE A 178 -10.93 -7.61 4.22
CA PHE A 178 -10.87 -7.46 2.77
C PHE A 178 -11.22 -6.05 2.31
N LEU A 179 -10.80 -5.72 1.09
CA LEU A 179 -11.03 -4.42 0.48
C LEU A 179 -12.01 -4.55 -0.69
N VAL A 180 -13.15 -3.86 -0.61
CA VAL A 180 -14.14 -3.77 -1.70
C VAL A 180 -14.67 -2.35 -1.80
N ASN A 181 -14.84 -1.84 -3.03
CA ASN A 181 -15.34 -0.48 -3.28
C ASN A 181 -14.58 0.57 -2.45
N GLN A 182 -13.26 0.40 -2.33
CA GLN A 182 -12.35 1.30 -1.61
C GLN A 182 -12.63 1.43 -0.10
N CYS A 183 -13.36 0.47 0.48
CA CYS A 183 -13.62 0.37 1.90
C CYS A 183 -13.06 -0.95 2.42
N TYR A 184 -12.36 -0.89 3.55
CA TYR A 184 -11.95 -2.09 4.27
C TYR A 184 -13.13 -2.62 5.09
N TYR A 185 -13.33 -3.93 5.01
CA TYR A 185 -14.34 -4.66 5.75
C TYR A 185 -13.70 -5.77 6.58
N LEU A 186 -14.26 -5.98 7.75
CA LEU A 186 -14.01 -7.11 8.62
C LEU A 186 -15.22 -8.04 8.53
N MET A 187 -15.01 -9.28 8.09
CA MET A 187 -15.97 -10.36 8.23
C MET A 187 -15.79 -11.00 9.61
N GLY A 188 -16.89 -11.12 10.36
CA GLY A 188 -16.83 -11.79 11.66
C GLY A 188 -18.21 -12.11 12.20
N ALA A 189 -18.23 -13.05 13.15
CA ALA A 189 -19.44 -13.46 13.82
C ALA A 189 -19.58 -12.81 15.20
N SER A 190 -20.82 -12.54 15.60
CA SER A 190 -21.13 -12.11 16.96
C SER A 190 -22.18 -13.00 17.58
N ASN A 191 -21.94 -13.41 18.82
CA ASN A 191 -22.90 -14.19 19.62
C ASN A 191 -24.18 -13.40 19.94
N VAL A 192 -24.19 -12.07 19.77
CA VAL A 192 -25.37 -11.22 19.99
C VAL A 192 -26.44 -11.44 18.90
N PHE A 193 -26.01 -11.67 17.65
CA PHE A 193 -26.93 -11.88 16.53
C PHE A 193 -26.86 -13.32 15.97
N ASN A 194 -25.94 -14.14 16.50
CA ASN A 194 -25.70 -15.53 16.13
C ASN A 194 -25.54 -15.76 14.62
N ASP A 195 -24.88 -14.81 13.96
CA ASP A 195 -24.67 -14.82 12.51
C ASP A 195 -23.37 -14.11 12.13
N VAL A 196 -22.96 -14.28 10.89
CA VAL A 196 -21.79 -13.63 10.28
C VAL A 196 -22.20 -12.29 9.68
N GLY A 197 -21.46 -11.24 10.04
CA GLY A 197 -21.67 -9.89 9.53
C GLY A 197 -20.41 -9.26 8.96
N PHE A 198 -20.59 -8.10 8.35
CA PHE A 198 -19.53 -7.29 7.77
C PHE A 198 -19.46 -5.93 8.45
N PHE A 199 -18.28 -5.58 8.94
CA PHE A 199 -18.03 -4.32 9.63
C PHE A 199 -17.01 -3.51 8.84
N ARG A 200 -17.42 -2.32 8.40
CA ARG A 200 -16.50 -1.34 7.83
C ARG A 200 -15.43 -0.90 8.84
N ILE A 201 -14.16 -1.17 8.53
CA ILE A 201 -13.02 -0.90 9.43
C ILE A 201 -12.82 0.60 9.62
N ASP A 202 -13.19 1.43 8.63
CA ASP A 202 -13.16 2.89 8.77
C ASP A 202 -14.11 3.44 9.85
N LYS A 203 -15.05 2.63 10.36
CA LYS A 203 -15.97 2.97 11.45
C LYS A 203 -15.56 2.33 12.79
N ILE A 204 -14.54 1.48 12.80
CA ILE A 204 -14.07 0.76 13.98
C ILE A 204 -13.05 1.63 14.73
N THR A 205 -13.17 1.69 16.06
CA THR A 205 -12.15 2.30 16.94
C THR A 205 -11.95 1.46 18.21
N ASN A 206 -10.85 1.68 18.92
CA ASN A 206 -10.51 0.98 20.17
C ASN A 206 -10.43 -0.54 20.01
N VAL A 207 -9.84 -1.03 18.91
CA VAL A 207 -9.65 -2.47 18.68
C VAL A 207 -8.71 -3.04 19.75
N LYS A 208 -9.11 -4.16 20.35
CA LYS A 208 -8.28 -4.93 21.27
C LYS A 208 -8.46 -6.42 20.99
N ILE A 209 -7.34 -7.14 21.00
CA ILE A 209 -7.32 -8.61 20.97
C ILE A 209 -7.70 -9.12 22.37
N LEU A 210 -8.53 -10.16 22.41
CA LEU A 210 -8.93 -10.84 23.64
C LEU A 210 -8.21 -12.19 23.73
N ASP A 211 -8.00 -12.68 24.95
CA ASP A 211 -7.38 -14.00 25.15
C ASP A 211 -8.30 -15.18 24.80
N GLU A 212 -9.58 -14.91 24.59
CA GLU A 212 -10.58 -15.89 24.17
C GLU A 212 -10.34 -16.37 22.73
N ARG A 213 -10.50 -17.68 22.51
CA ARG A 213 -10.44 -18.28 21.17
C ARG A 213 -11.66 -17.86 20.35
N ARG A 214 -11.47 -17.53 19.08
CA ARG A 214 -12.56 -17.26 18.14
C ARG A 214 -13.39 -18.52 17.83
N GLU A 215 -14.65 -18.33 17.48
CA GLU A 215 -15.51 -19.38 16.94
C GLU A 215 -15.00 -19.85 15.56
N ASN A 216 -15.38 -21.06 15.13
CA ASN A 216 -15.01 -21.56 13.80
C ASN A 216 -16.06 -21.12 12.76
N LEU A 217 -15.60 -20.53 11.65
CA LEU A 217 -16.49 -20.09 10.57
C LEU A 217 -17.42 -21.20 10.07
N LYS A 218 -16.96 -22.45 10.04
CA LYS A 218 -17.73 -23.60 9.54
C LYS A 218 -18.96 -23.93 10.40
N ASP A 219 -19.01 -23.44 11.62
CA ASP A 219 -20.14 -23.65 12.53
C ASP A 219 -21.33 -22.74 12.18
N PHE A 220 -21.12 -21.73 11.31
CA PHE A 220 -22.16 -20.80 10.89
C PHE A 220 -22.89 -21.25 9.62
N LYS A 221 -24.21 -20.98 9.59
CA LYS A 221 -25.08 -21.36 8.46
C LYS A 221 -24.59 -20.73 7.16
N GLY A 222 -24.46 -21.54 6.11
CA GLY A 222 -23.99 -21.09 4.80
C GLY A 222 -22.48 -21.17 4.59
N TYR A 223 -21.70 -21.48 5.63
CA TYR A 223 -20.23 -21.53 5.58
C TYR A 223 -19.64 -22.90 5.95
N ALA A 224 -20.47 -23.96 6.01
CA ALA A 224 -20.01 -25.32 6.33
C ALA A 224 -18.88 -25.83 5.42
N ASN A 225 -18.90 -25.42 4.15
CA ASN A 225 -17.87 -25.75 3.14
C ASN A 225 -16.71 -24.73 3.09
N GLY A 226 -16.68 -23.76 4.01
CA GLY A 226 -15.71 -22.65 4.01
C GLY A 226 -16.23 -21.38 3.33
N LEU A 227 -15.31 -20.43 3.13
CA LEU A 227 -15.57 -19.15 2.49
C LEU A 227 -15.37 -19.24 0.97
N ASP A 228 -16.40 -18.86 0.22
CA ASP A 228 -16.32 -18.66 -1.23
C ASP A 228 -16.17 -17.16 -1.52
N LEU A 229 -14.93 -16.74 -1.83
CA LEU A 229 -14.58 -15.33 -2.07
C LEU A 229 -15.22 -14.80 -3.35
N ASP A 230 -15.29 -15.61 -4.41
CA ASP A 230 -15.88 -15.19 -5.68
C ASP A 230 -17.37 -14.93 -5.47
N LYS A 231 -18.08 -15.82 -4.79
CA LYS A 231 -19.48 -15.60 -4.44
C LYS A 231 -19.64 -14.35 -3.57
N LEU A 232 -18.78 -14.14 -2.58
CA LEU A 232 -18.85 -12.98 -1.69
C LEU A 232 -18.72 -11.65 -2.46
N PHE A 233 -17.71 -11.54 -3.34
CA PHE A 233 -17.45 -10.31 -4.09
C PHE A 233 -18.51 -9.99 -5.15
N HIS A 234 -19.14 -11.01 -5.74
CA HIS A 234 -20.20 -10.81 -6.73
C HIS A 234 -21.60 -10.61 -6.12
N SER A 235 -21.87 -11.17 -4.93
CA SER A 235 -23.23 -11.22 -4.37
C SER A 235 -23.64 -9.97 -3.60
N TYR A 236 -22.69 -9.14 -3.16
CA TYR A 236 -23.01 -8.02 -2.25
C TYR A 236 -22.44 -6.68 -2.70
N PRO A 237 -23.20 -5.91 -3.50
CA PRO A 237 -22.91 -4.49 -3.70
C PRO A 237 -22.83 -3.80 -2.33
N TYR A 238 -21.66 -3.26 -1.98
CA TYR A 238 -21.37 -2.62 -0.68
C TYR A 238 -21.47 -3.51 0.57
N MET A 239 -21.49 -4.84 0.41
CA MET A 239 -21.48 -5.80 1.53
C MET A 239 -22.68 -5.68 2.47
N PHE A 240 -23.84 -5.24 1.96
CA PHE A 240 -25.10 -5.35 2.69
C PHE A 240 -25.57 -6.81 2.66
N ALA A 241 -25.66 -7.46 3.82
CA ALA A 241 -26.19 -8.82 3.91
C ALA A 241 -27.66 -8.86 3.45
N GLY A 242 -27.98 -9.81 2.56
CA GLY A 242 -29.31 -9.97 1.95
C GLY A 242 -29.33 -11.10 0.90
N ASN A 243 -30.53 -11.53 0.47
CA ASN A 243 -30.64 -12.44 -0.67
C ASN A 243 -30.68 -11.61 -1.97
N LEU A 244 -30.00 -12.09 -3.02
CA LEU A 244 -30.12 -11.52 -4.36
C LEU A 244 -31.55 -11.77 -4.87
N GLU A 245 -32.23 -10.69 -5.27
CA GLU A 245 -33.53 -10.76 -5.93
C GLU A 245 -33.40 -10.22 -7.36
N MET A 246 -33.95 -10.96 -8.32
CA MET A 246 -34.03 -10.52 -9.71
C MET A 246 -35.17 -9.50 -9.84
N ILE A 247 -34.84 -8.32 -10.37
CA ILE A 247 -35.83 -7.27 -10.66
C ILE A 247 -35.99 -7.20 -12.17
N GLU A 248 -37.21 -7.39 -12.68
CA GLU A 248 -37.57 -7.06 -14.06
C GLU A 248 -37.93 -5.57 -14.14
N PHE A 249 -37.24 -4.84 -15.02
CA PHE A 249 -37.65 -3.48 -15.38
C PHE A 249 -38.73 -3.58 -16.46
N LEU A 250 -39.90 -3.03 -16.16
CA LEU A 250 -41.00 -2.84 -17.12
C LEU A 250 -40.68 -1.76 -18.15
#